data_AF-A0A0Q5ZM56-F1
#
_entry.id   AF-A0A0Q5ZM56-F1
#
_cell.length_a   1.000
_cell.length_b   1.000
_cell.length_c   1.000
_cell.angle_alpha   90.00
_cell.angle_beta   90.00
_cell.angle_gamma   90.00
#
_symmetry.space_group_name_H-M   'P 1'
#
loop_
_entity.id
_entity.type
_entity.pdbx_description
1 polymer ?
#
loop_
_entity_poly.entity_id
_entity_poly.type
_entity_poly.pdbx_seq_one_letter_code
_entity_poly.pdbx_strand_id
1 'polypeptide(L)'
;MKKNIFTVFMLLFGLLVSAQSTYEKTVQEKAKSISAAKTATDYDKLFNEFSVLTRSKDSYKWKAYYYAGYAMYKKTELNLSKNPSSDERNNNGIAEKYAAGALAFKQDDKESKDLLNLIMEQRSKMEKKTATN
;
A
#
# COMPACT_ATOMS: atom_id res chain seq x y z
N MET A 1 -42.07 10.56 -49.96
CA MET A 1 -41.04 9.49 -49.99
C MET A 1 -40.13 9.70 -48.79
N LYS A 2 -39.93 8.64 -47.99
CA LYS A 2 -39.39 8.68 -46.62
C LYS A 2 -37.89 9.02 -46.63
N LYS A 3 -37.49 10.05 -45.89
CA LYS A 3 -36.09 10.49 -45.75
C LYS A 3 -35.54 10.01 -44.40
N ASN A 4 -34.45 9.27 -44.48
CA ASN A 4 -33.73 8.62 -43.38
C ASN A 4 -33.11 9.64 -42.43
N ILE A 5 -33.65 9.80 -41.22
CA ILE A 5 -32.92 10.41 -40.09
C ILE A 5 -33.42 9.75 -38.79
N PHE A 6 -32.88 8.59 -38.43
CA PHE A 6 -32.97 8.12 -37.04
C PHE A 6 -31.76 7.27 -36.66
N THR A 7 -30.56 7.78 -36.94
CA THR A 7 -29.30 7.14 -36.55
C THR A 7 -28.39 8.15 -35.85
N VAL A 8 -28.83 8.82 -34.79
CA VAL A 8 -27.91 9.54 -33.86
C VAL A 8 -28.51 9.67 -32.45
N PHE A 9 -28.87 8.56 -31.78
CA PHE A 9 -29.17 8.60 -30.33
C PHE A 9 -28.24 7.72 -29.48
N MET A 10 -27.28 7.03 -30.09
CA MET A 10 -26.39 6.07 -29.42
C MET A 10 -24.99 6.66 -29.12
N LEU A 11 -24.90 7.95 -28.79
CA LEU A 11 -23.63 8.59 -28.40
C LEU A 11 -23.68 9.30 -27.03
N LEU A 12 -24.80 9.20 -26.29
CA LEU A 12 -24.96 9.87 -24.99
C LEU A 12 -24.70 8.97 -23.77
N PHE A 13 -24.37 7.70 -23.96
CA PHE A 13 -23.70 6.92 -22.91
C PHE A 13 -22.21 7.21 -22.98
N GLY A 14 -21.86 8.45 -22.66
CA GLY A 14 -20.49 8.84 -22.34
C GLY A 14 -20.04 7.97 -21.18
N LEU A 15 -19.20 6.99 -21.49
CA LEU A 15 -18.47 6.18 -20.53
C LEU A 15 -17.91 7.12 -19.46
N LEU A 16 -18.43 7.03 -18.24
CA LEU A 16 -17.72 7.51 -17.06
C LEU A 16 -16.52 6.59 -16.85
N VAL A 17 -15.57 6.60 -17.80
CA VAL A 17 -14.28 5.99 -17.60
C VAL A 17 -13.58 6.92 -16.61
N SER A 18 -13.46 6.48 -15.36
CA SER A 18 -12.71 7.21 -14.36
C SER A 18 -11.33 7.48 -14.94
N ALA A 19 -10.96 8.76 -15.06
CA ALA A 19 -9.64 9.22 -15.48
C ALA A 19 -8.63 8.98 -14.34
N GLN A 20 -8.46 7.72 -13.96
CA GLN A 20 -7.48 7.28 -13.00
C GLN A 20 -6.09 7.56 -13.57
N SER A 21 -5.25 8.27 -12.82
CA SER A 21 -3.92 8.64 -13.32
C SER A 21 -3.09 7.39 -13.65
N THR A 22 -2.20 7.50 -14.64
CA THR A 22 -1.27 6.41 -14.97
C THR A 22 -0.46 5.95 -13.74
N TYR A 23 -0.12 6.90 -12.87
CA TYR A 23 0.54 6.62 -11.60
C TYR A 23 -0.34 5.79 -10.67
N GLU A 24 -1.59 6.20 -10.46
CA GLU A 24 -2.52 5.49 -9.60
C GLU A 24 -2.76 4.05 -10.10
N LYS A 25 -2.94 3.86 -11.42
CA LYS A 25 -3.02 2.53 -12.04
C LYS A 25 -1.78 1.69 -11.74
N THR A 26 -0.60 2.27 -11.93
CA THR A 26 0.69 1.59 -11.66
C THR A 26 0.80 1.13 -10.20
N VAL A 27 0.41 1.99 -9.25
CA VAL A 27 0.41 1.66 -7.82
C VAL A 27 -0.57 0.52 -7.52
N GLN A 28 -1.78 0.58 -8.08
CA GLN A 28 -2.81 -0.44 -7.85
C GLN A 28 -2.46 -1.79 -8.48
N GLU A 29 -1.88 -1.81 -9.68
CA GLU A 29 -1.40 -3.03 -10.32
C GLU A 29 -0.32 -3.70 -9.49
N LYS A 30 0.65 -2.94 -8.98
CA LYS A 30 1.69 -3.47 -8.08
C LYS A 30 1.12 -3.94 -6.75
N ALA A 31 0.10 -3.26 -6.22
CA ALA A 31 -0.54 -3.66 -4.96
C ALA A 31 -1.16 -5.07 -5.05
N LYS A 32 -1.64 -5.49 -6.24
CA LYS A 32 -2.13 -6.86 -6.46
C LYS A 32 -1.05 -7.92 -6.25
N SER A 33 0.22 -7.58 -6.43
CA SER A 33 1.34 -8.52 -6.19
C SER A 33 1.60 -8.78 -4.71
N ILE A 34 1.10 -7.94 -3.80
CA ILE A 34 1.29 -8.11 -2.35
C ILE A 34 0.65 -9.40 -1.86
N SER A 35 -0.55 -9.75 -2.35
CA SER A 35 -1.22 -11.00 -1.94
C SER A 35 -0.53 -12.26 -2.45
N ALA A 36 0.33 -12.14 -3.47
CA ALA A 36 1.10 -13.25 -4.02
C ALA A 36 2.47 -13.44 -3.33
N ALA A 37 2.94 -12.45 -2.56
CA ALA A 37 4.22 -12.49 -1.86
C ALA A 37 4.20 -13.51 -0.71
N LYS A 38 5.26 -14.34 -0.63
CA LYS A 38 5.36 -15.41 0.39
C LYS A 38 6.67 -15.41 1.14
N THR A 39 7.67 -14.69 0.64
CA THR A 39 9.02 -14.67 1.19
C THR A 39 9.40 -13.26 1.65
N ALA A 40 10.39 -13.16 2.54
CA ALA A 40 10.93 -11.87 2.94
C ALA A 40 11.49 -11.09 1.73
N THR A 41 12.13 -11.79 0.80
CA THR A 41 12.65 -11.22 -0.45
C THR A 41 11.55 -10.66 -1.35
N ASP A 42 10.39 -11.31 -1.43
CA ASP A 42 9.24 -10.77 -2.19
C ASP A 42 8.78 -9.43 -1.60
N TYR A 43 8.69 -9.36 -0.27
CA TYR A 43 8.31 -8.13 0.42
C TYR A 43 9.38 -7.03 0.29
N ASP A 44 10.67 -7.38 0.32
CA ASP A 44 11.75 -6.41 0.06
C ASP A 44 11.68 -5.84 -1.35
N LYS A 45 11.41 -6.69 -2.35
CA LYS A 45 11.21 -6.25 -3.73
C LYS A 45 10.04 -5.28 -3.83
N LEU A 46 8.88 -5.64 -3.27
CA LEU A 46 7.69 -4.79 -3.26
C LEU A 46 7.96 -3.46 -2.54
N PHE A 47 8.61 -3.51 -1.37
CA PHE A 47 9.00 -2.31 -0.63
C PHE A 47 9.87 -1.37 -1.47
N ASN A 48 10.89 -1.91 -2.15
CA ASN A 48 11.76 -1.12 -3.00
C ASN A 48 10.99 -0.49 -4.17
N GLU A 49 10.13 -1.26 -4.84
CA GLU A 49 9.31 -0.77 -5.94
C GLU A 49 8.37 0.37 -5.50
N PHE A 50 7.65 0.21 -4.39
CA PHE A 50 6.80 1.27 -3.85
C PHE A 50 7.62 2.46 -3.35
N SER A 51 8.78 2.22 -2.74
CA SER A 51 9.69 3.27 -2.28
C SER A 51 10.15 4.17 -3.42
N VAL A 52 10.42 3.62 -4.61
CA VAL A 52 10.73 4.42 -5.80
C VAL A 52 9.54 5.28 -6.19
N LEU A 53 8.32 4.72 -6.16
CA LEU A 53 7.10 5.45 -6.52
C LEU A 53 6.77 6.59 -5.57
N THR A 54 7.25 6.57 -4.31
CA THR A 54 7.07 7.70 -3.37
C THR A 54 7.73 9.00 -3.82
N ARG A 55 8.74 8.92 -4.70
CA ARG A 55 9.48 10.07 -5.24
C ARG A 55 8.69 10.87 -6.28
N SER A 56 7.53 10.35 -6.70
CA SER A 56 6.64 11.05 -7.62
C SER A 56 6.09 12.35 -7.03
N LYS A 57 5.73 13.29 -7.90
CA LYS A 57 4.96 14.50 -7.54
C LYS A 57 3.44 14.26 -7.59
N ASP A 58 3.00 13.08 -8.01
CA ASP A 58 1.58 12.73 -8.09
C ASP A 58 0.91 12.79 -6.70
N SER A 59 -0.28 13.38 -6.63
CA SER A 59 -1.07 13.51 -5.40
C SER A 59 -1.42 12.16 -4.76
N TYR A 60 -1.52 11.09 -5.57
CA TYR A 60 -1.82 9.73 -5.12
C TYR A 60 -0.60 9.01 -4.51
N LYS A 61 0.58 9.67 -4.43
CA LYS A 61 1.79 9.06 -3.87
C LYS A 61 1.67 8.59 -2.42
N TRP A 62 0.70 9.10 -1.66
CA TRP A 62 0.39 8.60 -0.32
C TRP A 62 0.10 7.09 -0.33
N LYS A 63 -0.48 6.54 -1.41
CA LYS A 63 -0.69 5.09 -1.55
C LYS A 63 0.61 4.31 -1.77
N ALA A 64 1.59 4.89 -2.46
CA ALA A 64 2.91 4.27 -2.56
C ALA A 64 3.60 4.24 -1.19
N TYR A 65 3.47 5.30 -0.38
CA TYR A 65 3.92 5.29 1.01
C TYR A 65 3.21 4.21 1.82
N TYR A 66 1.88 4.13 1.73
CA TYR A 66 1.08 3.12 2.41
C TYR A 66 1.54 1.69 2.05
N TYR A 67 1.63 1.36 0.77
CA TYR A 67 2.00 0.00 0.35
C TYR A 67 3.46 -0.35 0.62
N ALA A 68 4.38 0.61 0.62
CA ALA A 68 5.74 0.40 1.09
C ALA A 68 5.74 0.05 2.60
N GLY A 69 5.01 0.81 3.42
CA GLY A 69 4.86 0.52 4.84
C GLY A 69 4.21 -0.86 5.07
N TYR A 70 3.15 -1.17 4.34
CA TYR A 70 2.45 -2.44 4.42
C TYR A 70 3.34 -3.63 4.03
N ALA A 71 4.18 -3.51 2.99
CA ALA A 71 5.12 -4.56 2.62
C ALA A 71 6.11 -4.88 3.76
N MET A 72 6.63 -3.84 4.43
CA MET A 72 7.54 -4.03 5.58
C MET A 72 6.83 -4.56 6.83
N TYR A 73 5.57 -4.16 7.05
CA TYR A 73 4.73 -4.75 8.08
C TYR A 73 4.53 -6.26 7.84
N LYS A 74 4.16 -6.67 6.61
CA LYS A 74 3.97 -8.08 6.24
C LYS A 74 5.27 -8.88 6.33
N LYS A 75 6.41 -8.30 5.92
CA LYS A 75 7.73 -8.91 6.13
C LYS A 75 8.00 -9.17 7.60
N THR A 76 7.71 -8.18 8.45
CA THR A 76 7.89 -8.30 9.91
C THR A 76 7.00 -9.41 10.47
N GLU A 77 5.71 -9.45 10.09
CA GLU A 77 4.81 -10.54 10.50
C GLU A 77 5.32 -11.91 10.06
N LEU A 78 5.80 -12.04 8.82
CA LEU A 78 6.34 -13.29 8.29
C LEU A 78 7.54 -13.74 9.12
N ASN A 79 8.48 -12.84 9.41
CA ASN A 79 9.67 -13.17 10.18
C ASN A 79 9.33 -13.57 11.61
N LEU A 80 8.45 -12.82 12.29
CA LEU A 80 7.98 -13.14 13.63
C LEU A 80 7.20 -14.46 13.67
N SER A 81 6.46 -14.81 12.62
CA SER A 81 5.78 -16.12 12.56
C SER A 81 6.76 -17.30 12.45
N LYS A 82 7.90 -17.09 11.79
CA LYS A 82 8.95 -18.11 11.60
C LYS A 82 9.87 -18.22 12.80
N ASN A 83 10.29 -17.08 13.34
CA ASN A 83 11.08 -16.99 14.56
C ASN A 83 10.45 -15.91 15.45
N PRO A 84 9.59 -16.33 16.39
CA PRO A 84 8.93 -15.40 17.30
C PRO A 84 9.88 -14.58 18.19
N SER A 85 11.18 -14.88 18.25
CA SER A 85 12.18 -14.13 19.01
C SER A 85 13.12 -13.31 18.12
N SER A 86 12.85 -13.20 16.81
CA SER A 86 13.67 -12.36 15.94
C SER A 86 13.53 -10.87 16.29
N ASP A 87 14.64 -10.14 16.24
CA ASP A 87 14.62 -8.69 16.41
C ASP A 87 14.20 -8.01 15.09
N GLU A 88 12.91 -7.74 14.98
CA GLU A 88 12.34 -7.06 13.81
C GLU A 88 12.06 -5.57 14.06
N ARG A 89 12.62 -4.97 15.13
CA ARG A 89 12.37 -3.55 15.46
C ARG A 89 12.73 -2.61 14.31
N ASN A 90 13.80 -2.92 13.56
CA ASN A 90 14.20 -2.14 12.41
C ASN A 90 13.15 -2.21 11.27
N ASN A 91 12.68 -3.41 10.92
CA ASN A 91 11.68 -3.59 9.86
C ASN A 91 10.34 -2.94 10.25
N ASN A 92 9.94 -3.08 11.51
CA ASN A 92 8.77 -2.41 12.09
C ASN A 92 8.91 -0.87 12.07
N GLY A 93 10.07 -0.33 12.45
CA GLY A 93 10.34 1.11 12.40
C GLY A 93 10.33 1.68 10.98
N ILE A 94 10.82 0.92 9.99
CA ILE A 94 10.68 1.28 8.57
C ILE A 94 9.20 1.29 8.17
N ALA A 95 8.43 0.26 8.55
CA ALA A 95 7.00 0.22 8.26
C ALA A 95 6.27 1.46 8.83
N GLU A 96 6.57 1.82 10.09
CA GLU A 96 6.02 3.01 10.77
C GLU A 96 6.34 4.29 10.00
N LYS A 97 7.62 4.49 9.63
CA LYS A 97 8.08 5.67 8.89
C LYS A 97 7.28 5.87 7.59
N TYR A 98 7.01 4.79 6.87
CA TYR A 98 6.26 4.87 5.61
C TYR A 98 4.75 5.05 5.81
N ALA A 99 4.16 4.40 6.82
CA ALA A 99 2.75 4.62 7.19
C ALA A 99 2.51 6.06 7.66
N ALA A 100 3.39 6.60 8.51
CA ALA A 100 3.38 8.01 8.91
C ALA A 100 3.60 8.94 7.71
N GLY A 101 4.48 8.56 6.77
CA GLY A 101 4.65 9.27 5.50
C GLY A 101 3.36 9.36 4.69
N ALA A 102 2.57 8.29 4.62
CA ALA A 102 1.27 8.32 3.95
C ALA A 102 0.32 9.32 4.61
N LEU A 103 0.25 9.34 5.96
CA LEU A 103 -0.56 10.29 6.72
C LEU A 103 -0.05 11.73 6.60
N ALA A 104 1.24 11.95 6.43
CA ALA A 104 1.79 13.29 6.18
C ALA A 104 1.27 13.89 4.86
N PHE A 105 0.97 13.04 3.85
CA PHE A 105 0.39 13.47 2.58
C PHE A 105 -1.15 13.44 2.58
N LYS A 106 -1.76 12.53 3.34
CA LYS A 106 -3.22 12.39 3.47
C LYS A 106 -3.61 12.09 4.91
N GLN A 107 -3.77 13.16 5.69
CA GLN A 107 -3.89 13.11 7.16
C GLN A 107 -5.08 12.28 7.66
N ASP A 108 -6.21 12.29 6.94
CA ASP A 108 -7.43 11.59 7.34
C ASP A 108 -7.68 10.28 6.60
N ASP A 109 -6.62 9.68 6.05
CA ASP A 109 -6.73 8.37 5.45
C ASP A 109 -6.88 7.27 6.50
N LYS A 110 -8.09 6.72 6.62
CA LYS A 110 -8.41 5.65 7.58
C LYS A 110 -7.50 4.44 7.42
N GLU A 111 -7.22 4.02 6.19
CA GLU A 111 -6.42 2.83 5.91
C GLU A 111 -4.97 2.99 6.40
N SER A 112 -4.39 4.17 6.19
CA SER A 112 -3.06 4.51 6.69
C SER A 112 -3.02 4.63 8.23
N LYS A 113 -4.09 5.15 8.86
CA LYS A 113 -4.23 5.16 10.34
C LYS A 113 -4.33 3.74 10.90
N ASP A 114 -5.13 2.89 10.27
CA ASP A 114 -5.30 1.48 10.67
C ASP A 114 -3.96 0.73 10.56
N LEU A 115 -3.21 0.93 9.46
CA LEU A 115 -1.88 0.34 9.30
C LEU A 115 -0.90 0.80 10.39
N LEU A 116 -0.87 2.09 10.71
CA LEU A 116 -0.01 2.61 11.78
C LEU A 116 -0.34 1.94 13.13
N ASN A 117 -1.62 1.78 13.45
CA ASN A 117 -2.04 1.09 14.66
C ASN A 117 -1.58 -0.38 14.69
N LEU A 118 -1.70 -1.10 13.58
CA LEU A 118 -1.21 -2.48 13.46
C LEU A 118 0.31 -2.57 13.68
N ILE A 119 1.07 -1.63 13.13
CA ILE A 119 2.54 -1.56 13.32
C ILE A 119 2.89 -1.31 14.78
N MET A 120 2.17 -0.40 15.46
CA MET A 120 2.36 -0.14 16.89
C MET A 120 2.01 -1.35 17.76
N GLU A 121 0.93 -2.05 17.43
CA GLU A 121 0.55 -3.29 18.14
C GLU A 121 1.62 -4.38 17.96
N GLN A 122 2.13 -4.54 16.74
CA GLN A 122 3.23 -5.46 16.44
C GLN A 122 4.48 -5.12 17.27
N ARG A 123 4.81 -3.83 17.44
CA ARG A 123 5.91 -3.38 18.30
C ARG A 123 5.70 -3.77 19.75
N SER A 124 4.53 -3.46 20.31
CA SER A 124 4.20 -3.77 21.71
C SER A 124 4.30 -5.27 22.00
N LYS A 125 3.89 -6.13 21.05
CA LYS A 125 4.02 -7.59 21.15
C LYS A 125 5.49 -8.03 21.22
N MET A 126 6.37 -7.45 20.41
CA MET A 126 7.81 -7.75 20.44
C MET A 126 8.48 -7.31 21.75
N GLU A 127 8.10 -6.15 22.28
CA GLU A 127 8.64 -5.61 23.53
C GLU A 127 8.25 -6.47 24.74
N LYS A 128 6.97 -6.81 24.88
CA LYS A 128 6.47 -7.68 25.95
C LYS A 128 7.20 -9.02 25.96
N LYS A 129 7.48 -9.57 24.79
CA LYS A 129 8.18 -10.84 24.66
C LYS A 129 9.67 -10.76 25.02
N THR A 130 10.31 -9.62 24.75
CA THR A 130 11.70 -9.40 25.18
C THR A 130 11.80 -9.34 26.71
N ALA A 131 10.77 -8.82 27.39
CA ALA A 131 10.76 -8.70 28.85
C ALA A 131 10.52 -10.01 29.61
N THR A 132 10.05 -11.07 28.94
CA THR A 132 9.75 -12.38 29.54
C THR A 132 10.82 -13.45 29.34
N ASN A 133 11.89 -13.13 28.61
CA ASN A 133 13.05 -14.01 28.36
C ASN A 133 14.26 -13.51 29.15
#